data_AF-A0A528HLF2-F1
#
_entry.id   AF-A0A528HLF2-F1
#
_cell.length_a   1.000
_cell.length_b   1.000
_cell.length_c   1.000
_cell.angle_alpha   90.00
_cell.angle_beta   90.00
_cell.angle_gamma   90.00
#
_symmetry.space_group_name_H-M   'P 1'
#
loop_
_entity.id
_entity.type
_entity.pdbx_description
1 polymer ?
#
loop_
_entity_poly.entity_id
_entity_poly.type
_entity_poly.pdbx_seq_one_letter_code
_entity_poly.pdbx_strand_id
1 'polypeptide(L)'
;NYTTKAKNAQEAHEAIRPTDFMRTPASVRQYLDADQARLYEIVWKRAIASQMQPAEIERTTVEIEAVNGARSAELRAVGSVVRFDGFIAAYTEQKEEDSEDEEDRRLPEIRAGEQLDREAINATQHTTEPPPRYSEASLIKKLEELGIGRPSTYTAILKTLEDRDYVTLDKRKLLPQAKGRLLSAFLESFFERYVEYDFTA
;
A
#
# COMPACT_ATOMS: atom_id res chain seq x y z
N ASN A 1 -6.70 -21.68 -0.41
CA ASN A 1 -5.25 -21.74 -0.16
C ASN A 1 -4.52 -20.88 -1.18
N TYR A 2 -3.94 -19.77 -0.74
CA TYR A 2 -3.05 -18.96 -1.56
C TYR A 2 -1.66 -19.59 -1.51
N THR A 3 -1.16 -20.06 -2.64
CA THR A 3 0.15 -20.71 -2.73
C THR A 3 1.09 -19.80 -3.50
N THR A 4 2.08 -19.23 -2.81
CA THR A 4 3.18 -18.51 -3.45
C THR A 4 4.43 -19.38 -3.42
N LYS A 5 5.20 -19.39 -4.52
CA LYS A 5 6.49 -20.08 -4.56
C LYS A 5 7.50 -19.27 -3.74
N ALA A 6 7.80 -19.72 -2.53
CA ALA A 6 8.92 -19.16 -1.76
C ALA A 6 10.25 -19.49 -2.48
N LYS A 7 11.11 -18.50 -2.72
CA LYS A 7 12.43 -18.67 -3.37
C LYS A 7 13.33 -19.67 -2.61
N ASN A 8 13.16 -19.80 -1.29
CA ASN A 8 13.79 -20.82 -0.45
C ASN A 8 12.73 -21.59 0.34
N ALA A 9 12.23 -22.68 -0.23
CA ALA A 9 11.13 -23.49 0.32
C ALA A 9 11.48 -24.31 1.57
N GLN A 10 12.70 -24.18 2.12
CA GLN A 10 13.17 -24.99 3.26
C GLN A 10 12.85 -24.37 4.65
N GLU A 11 12.54 -23.07 4.76
CA GLU A 11 12.35 -22.41 6.07
C GLU A 11 10.95 -21.84 6.31
N ALA A 12 10.13 -21.65 5.26
CA ALA A 12 8.80 -21.04 5.37
C ALA A 12 7.73 -22.00 4.86
N HIS A 13 7.10 -22.73 5.79
CA HIS A 13 6.07 -23.73 5.48
C HIS A 13 4.65 -23.19 5.55
N GLU A 14 4.45 -22.06 6.25
CA GLU A 14 3.12 -21.51 6.51
C GLU A 14 3.13 -19.98 6.69
N ALA A 15 2.02 -19.33 6.34
CA ALA A 15 1.82 -17.91 6.59
C ALA A 15 1.69 -17.61 8.09
N ILE A 16 2.00 -16.39 8.51
CA ILE A 16 1.74 -15.94 9.88
C ILE A 16 0.22 -15.85 10.07
N ARG A 17 -0.32 -16.71 10.94
CA ARG A 17 -1.74 -16.80 11.26
C ARG A 17 -1.96 -17.19 12.72
N PRO A 18 -3.19 -17.03 13.27
CA PRO A 18 -3.51 -17.63 14.55
C PRO A 18 -3.26 -19.14 14.54
N THR A 19 -2.73 -19.67 15.64
CA THR A 19 -2.56 -21.12 15.80
C THR A 19 -3.89 -21.86 15.75
N ASP A 20 -4.94 -21.20 16.24
CA ASP A 20 -6.34 -21.64 16.21
C ASP A 20 -7.24 -20.42 16.02
N PHE A 21 -8.19 -20.48 15.08
CA PHE A 21 -9.12 -19.40 14.79
C PHE A 21 -10.19 -19.20 15.87
N MET A 22 -10.45 -20.21 16.71
CA MET A 22 -11.38 -20.09 17.86
C MET A 22 -10.82 -19.18 18.97
N ARG A 23 -9.52 -18.88 18.94
CA ARG A 23 -8.90 -17.88 19.81
C ARG A 23 -9.18 -16.49 19.25
N THR A 24 -10.37 -15.97 19.51
CA THR A 24 -10.72 -14.59 19.07
C THR A 24 -9.86 -13.56 19.79
N PRO A 25 -9.60 -12.37 19.19
CA PRO A 25 -8.84 -11.31 19.85
C PRO A 25 -9.36 -10.94 21.25
N ALA A 26 -10.69 -10.95 21.42
CA ALA A 26 -11.32 -10.72 22.72
C ALA A 26 -10.99 -11.81 23.74
N SER A 27 -11.01 -13.09 23.34
CA SER A 27 -10.76 -14.22 24.25
C SER A 27 -9.33 -14.25 24.79
N VAL A 28 -8.35 -13.81 23.98
CA VAL A 28 -6.92 -13.83 24.35
C VAL A 28 -6.43 -12.53 24.96
N ARG A 29 -7.24 -11.45 24.93
CA ARG A 29 -6.83 -10.10 25.34
C ARG A 29 -6.22 -10.03 26.73
N GLN A 30 -6.73 -10.83 27.67
CA GLN A 30 -6.28 -10.88 29.06
C GLN A 30 -4.87 -11.45 29.24
N TYR A 31 -4.35 -12.18 28.25
CA TYR A 31 -3.02 -12.80 28.29
C TYR A 31 -1.94 -12.00 27.56
N LEU A 32 -2.33 -10.87 26.94
CA LEU A 32 -1.48 -10.09 26.05
C LEU A 32 -1.33 -8.66 26.57
N ASP A 33 -0.15 -8.10 26.41
CA ASP A 33 0.02 -6.65 26.56
C ASP A 33 -0.70 -5.88 25.42
N ALA A 34 -0.67 -4.54 25.47
CA ALA A 34 -1.37 -3.72 24.49
C ALA A 34 -0.81 -3.85 23.07
N ASP A 35 0.49 -4.05 22.89
CA ASP A 35 1.15 -4.14 21.58
C ASP A 35 0.93 -5.52 20.98
N GLN A 36 1.10 -6.56 21.79
CA GLN A 36 0.80 -7.94 21.43
C GLN A 36 -0.67 -8.12 21.05
N ALA A 37 -1.60 -7.52 21.80
CA ALA A 37 -3.03 -7.59 21.48
C ALA A 37 -3.35 -6.94 20.13
N ARG A 38 -2.78 -5.76 19.86
CA ARG A 38 -2.95 -5.06 18.57
C ARG A 38 -2.38 -5.87 17.41
N LEU A 39 -1.18 -6.42 17.56
CA LEU A 39 -0.55 -7.26 16.53
C LEU A 39 -1.36 -8.54 16.29
N TYR A 40 -1.80 -9.21 17.36
CA TYR A 40 -2.63 -10.41 17.26
C TYR A 40 -3.94 -10.13 16.53
N GLU A 41 -4.61 -9.02 16.85
CA GLU A 41 -5.85 -8.62 16.18
C GLU A 41 -5.66 -8.42 14.68
N ILE A 42 -4.57 -7.77 14.26
CA ILE A 42 -4.24 -7.56 12.83
C ILE A 42 -4.01 -8.91 12.15
N VAL A 43 -3.20 -9.80 12.75
CA VAL A 43 -2.92 -11.14 12.22
C VAL A 43 -4.20 -11.97 12.10
N TRP A 44 -5.07 -11.94 13.13
CA TRP A 44 -6.33 -12.67 13.14
C TRP A 44 -7.30 -12.18 12.08
N LYS A 45 -7.50 -10.85 11.98
CA LYS A 45 -8.39 -10.23 10.98
C LYS A 45 -7.92 -10.54 9.55
N ARG A 46 -6.61 -10.41 9.29
CA ARG A 46 -6.04 -10.71 7.97
C ARG A 46 -6.19 -12.19 7.61
N ALA A 47 -6.00 -13.10 8.57
CA ALA A 47 -6.16 -14.52 8.34
C ALA A 47 -7.62 -14.91 8.05
N ILE A 48 -8.59 -14.36 8.78
CA ILE A 48 -10.03 -14.58 8.52
C ILE A 48 -10.45 -13.99 7.17
N ALA A 49 -10.08 -12.74 6.90
CA ALA A 49 -10.38 -12.06 5.64
C ALA A 49 -9.87 -12.86 4.42
N SER A 50 -8.71 -13.53 4.54
CA SER A 50 -8.17 -14.38 3.47
C SER A 50 -9.04 -15.59 3.10
N GLN A 51 -9.99 -15.99 3.97
CA GLN A 51 -10.91 -17.10 3.74
C GLN A 51 -12.34 -16.63 3.40
N MET A 52 -12.58 -15.31 3.40
CA MET A 52 -13.89 -14.73 3.08
C MET A 52 -14.12 -14.63 1.57
N GLN A 53 -15.37 -14.39 1.19
CA GLN A 53 -15.71 -14.10 -0.20
C GLN A 53 -15.08 -12.77 -0.66
N PRO A 54 -14.75 -12.63 -1.96
CA PRO A 54 -14.33 -11.36 -2.53
C PRO A 54 -15.38 -10.27 -2.31
N ALA A 55 -14.94 -9.02 -2.22
CA ALA A 55 -15.85 -7.89 -2.28
C ALA A 55 -16.36 -7.71 -3.72
N GLU A 56 -17.62 -7.32 -3.86
CA GLU A 56 -18.20 -6.94 -5.15
C GLU A 56 -18.33 -5.43 -5.19
N ILE A 57 -17.60 -4.80 -6.11
CA ILE A 57 -17.59 -3.35 -6.29
C ILE A 57 -18.11 -3.05 -7.70
N GLU A 58 -19.19 -2.30 -7.77
CA GLU A 58 -19.71 -1.77 -9.02
C GLU A 58 -19.03 -0.44 -9.32
N ARG A 59 -18.41 -0.32 -10.50
CA ARG A 59 -17.76 0.90 -10.95
C ARG A 59 -18.54 1.49 -12.11
N THR A 60 -18.98 2.73 -11.94
CA THR A 60 -19.68 3.50 -12.97
C THR A 60 -18.72 4.51 -13.55
N THR A 61 -18.52 4.50 -14.87
CA THR A 61 -17.80 5.55 -15.59
C THR A 61 -18.80 6.31 -16.43
N VAL A 62 -18.81 7.63 -16.30
CA VAL A 62 -19.67 8.52 -17.07
C VAL A 62 -18.78 9.43 -17.90
N GLU A 63 -19.05 9.46 -19.19
CA GLU A 63 -18.40 10.35 -20.15
C GLU A 63 -19.43 11.41 -20.56
N ILE A 64 -19.05 12.67 -20.44
CA ILE A 64 -19.92 13.83 -20.67
C ILE A 64 -19.28 14.68 -21.75
N GLU A 65 -19.98 14.85 -22.87
CA GLU A 65 -19.59 15.82 -23.89
C GLU A 65 -20.08 17.21 -23.48
N ALA A 66 -19.15 18.12 -23.20
CA ALA A 66 -19.44 19.51 -22.89
C ALA A 66 -19.22 20.38 -24.13
N VAL A 67 -20.30 20.91 -24.69
CA VAL A 67 -20.26 21.78 -25.89
C VAL A 67 -20.40 23.25 -25.49
N ASN A 68 -19.49 24.10 -25.99
CA ASN A 68 -19.53 25.55 -25.84
C ASN A 68 -19.24 26.22 -27.19
N GLY A 69 -20.31 26.46 -27.96
CA GLY A 69 -20.24 26.98 -29.32
C GLY A 69 -19.56 25.97 -30.26
N ALA A 70 -18.47 26.37 -30.91
CA ALA A 70 -17.69 25.50 -31.79
C ALA A 70 -16.65 24.62 -31.06
N ARG A 71 -16.55 24.72 -29.73
CA ARG A 71 -15.61 23.94 -28.93
C ARG A 71 -16.35 22.86 -28.16
N SER A 72 -15.80 21.66 -28.12
CA SER A 72 -16.24 20.57 -27.25
C SER A 72 -15.09 20.13 -26.34
N ALA A 73 -15.45 19.56 -25.20
CA ALA A 73 -14.53 18.89 -24.28
C ALA A 73 -15.19 17.61 -23.76
N GLU A 74 -14.41 16.57 -23.55
CA GLU A 74 -14.86 15.35 -22.88
C GLU A 74 -14.51 15.46 -21.40
N LEU A 75 -15.54 15.37 -20.56
CA LEU A 75 -15.41 15.27 -19.12
C LEU A 75 -15.66 13.82 -18.72
N ARG A 76 -14.90 13.35 -17.73
CA ARG A 76 -15.03 11.99 -17.22
C ARG A 76 -15.26 12.02 -15.73
N ALA A 77 -16.32 11.37 -15.29
CA ALA A 77 -16.59 11.08 -13.89
C ALA A 77 -16.49 9.57 -13.66
N VAL A 78 -15.88 9.17 -12.55
CA VAL A 78 -15.79 7.77 -12.15
C VAL A 78 -16.31 7.65 -10.73
N GLY A 79 -17.29 6.78 -10.54
CA GLY A 79 -17.77 6.41 -9.22
C GLY A 79 -17.71 4.93 -8.96
N SER A 80 -17.74 4.58 -7.69
CA SER A 80 -17.76 3.19 -7.26
C SER A 80 -18.67 2.99 -6.05
N VAL A 81 -19.41 1.88 -6.04
CA VAL A 81 -20.27 1.47 -4.94
C VAL A 81 -19.95 0.02 -4.57
N VAL A 82 -19.67 -0.23 -3.31
CA VAL A 82 -19.57 -1.60 -2.78
C VAL A 82 -20.97 -2.22 -2.75
N ARG A 83 -21.19 -3.28 -3.53
CA ARG A 83 -22.44 -4.06 -3.56
C ARG A 83 -22.43 -5.16 -2.49
N PHE A 84 -21.26 -5.70 -2.22
CA PHE A 84 -21.04 -6.70 -1.19
C PHE A 84 -19.64 -6.53 -0.59
N ASP A 85 -19.56 -6.36 0.73
CA ASP A 85 -18.29 -6.04 1.39
C ASP A 85 -17.28 -7.20 1.35
N GLY A 86 -17.74 -8.45 1.34
CA GLY A 86 -16.85 -9.61 1.36
C GLY A 86 -15.80 -9.50 2.47
N PHE A 87 -14.53 -9.74 2.12
CA PHE A 87 -13.40 -9.64 3.05
C PHE A 87 -13.15 -8.23 3.62
N ILE A 88 -13.60 -7.16 2.95
CA ILE A 88 -13.41 -5.76 3.38
C ILE A 88 -14.05 -5.53 4.76
N ALA A 89 -15.16 -6.22 5.05
CA ALA A 89 -15.83 -6.14 6.35
C ALA A 89 -14.95 -6.60 7.53
N ALA A 90 -14.00 -7.51 7.29
CA ALA A 90 -13.10 -8.02 8.33
C ALA A 90 -11.72 -7.34 8.33
N TYR A 91 -11.23 -6.95 7.15
CA TYR A 91 -9.91 -6.36 7.00
C TYR A 91 -9.81 -5.50 5.74
N THR A 92 -9.37 -4.26 5.93
CA THR A 92 -8.96 -3.35 4.86
C THR A 92 -7.53 -2.92 5.12
N GLU A 93 -6.69 -2.93 4.09
CA GLU A 93 -5.36 -2.34 4.20
C GLU A 93 -5.52 -0.84 4.46
N GLN A 94 -4.82 -0.32 5.47
CA GLN A 94 -4.76 1.12 5.66
C GLN A 94 -4.22 1.74 4.38
N LYS A 95 -5.06 2.53 3.71
CA LYS A 95 -4.60 3.33 2.58
C LYS A 95 -3.57 4.34 3.08
N GLU A 96 -2.58 4.62 2.25
CA GLU A 96 -1.62 5.69 2.54
C GLU A 96 -2.37 7.03 2.67
N GLU A 97 -1.85 7.96 3.48
CA GLU A 97 -2.51 9.22 3.88
C GLU A 97 -3.01 10.08 2.69
N ASP A 98 -2.55 9.82 1.46
CA ASP A 98 -2.92 10.54 0.24
C ASP A 98 -4.08 9.91 -0.57
N SER A 99 -4.77 8.88 -0.06
CA SER A 99 -5.93 8.33 -0.76
C SER A 99 -7.19 9.12 -0.44
N GLU A 100 -7.79 9.75 -1.45
CA GLU A 100 -9.11 10.40 -1.33
C GLU A 100 -10.17 9.44 -0.76
N ASP A 101 -11.07 9.98 0.06
CA ASP A 101 -12.14 9.26 0.75
C ASP A 101 -13.09 8.55 -0.24
N GLU A 102 -13.53 7.35 0.13
CA GLU A 102 -14.46 6.55 -0.68
C GLU A 102 -15.87 7.16 -0.77
N GLU A 103 -16.27 7.96 0.22
CA GLU A 103 -17.59 8.62 0.24
C GLU A 103 -17.73 9.68 -0.87
N ASP A 104 -16.64 10.37 -1.22
CA ASP A 104 -16.63 11.39 -2.29
C ASP A 104 -16.74 10.79 -3.70
N ARG A 105 -16.63 9.47 -3.84
CA ARG A 105 -16.63 8.78 -5.14
C ARG A 105 -17.95 8.10 -5.48
N ARG A 106 -19.04 8.36 -4.75
CA ARG A 106 -20.36 7.86 -5.13
C ARG A 106 -20.98 8.74 -6.21
N LEU A 107 -21.36 8.11 -7.31
CA LEU A 107 -22.18 8.74 -8.33
C LEU A 107 -23.65 8.40 -8.10
N PRO A 108 -24.58 9.34 -8.40
CA PRO A 108 -26.00 9.03 -8.46
C PRO A 108 -26.29 8.04 -9.61
N GLU A 109 -27.50 7.49 -9.64
CA GLU A 109 -27.97 6.77 -10.83
C GLU A 109 -28.01 7.75 -12.01
N ILE A 110 -27.32 7.42 -13.10
CA ILE A 110 -27.22 8.25 -14.30
C ILE A 110 -27.62 7.40 -15.50
N ARG A 111 -28.45 7.94 -16.39
CA ARG A 111 -28.87 7.23 -17.62
C ARG A 111 -28.28 7.87 -18.86
N ALA A 112 -28.05 7.06 -19.89
CA ALA A 112 -27.57 7.54 -21.17
C ALA A 112 -28.57 8.53 -21.79
N GLY A 113 -28.08 9.70 -22.20
CA GLY A 113 -28.90 10.76 -22.81
C GLY A 113 -29.68 11.63 -21.82
N GLU A 114 -29.47 11.45 -20.51
CA GLU A 114 -30.02 12.34 -19.49
C GLU A 114 -29.44 13.75 -19.62
N GLN A 115 -30.29 14.78 -19.49
CA GLN A 115 -29.82 16.17 -19.49
C GLN A 115 -29.15 16.49 -18.17
N LEU A 116 -27.98 17.12 -18.25
CA LEU A 116 -27.19 17.53 -17.10
C LEU A 116 -27.19 19.06 -17.01
N ASP A 117 -27.49 19.58 -15.84
CA ASP A 117 -27.34 21.01 -15.55
C ASP A 117 -25.92 21.33 -15.12
N ARG A 118 -25.36 22.41 -15.66
CA ARG A 118 -24.05 22.92 -15.28
C ARG A 118 -24.17 23.81 -14.04
N GLU A 119 -23.84 23.27 -12.86
CA GLU A 119 -23.83 24.03 -11.61
C GLU A 119 -22.63 24.96 -11.47
N ALA A 120 -21.40 24.46 -11.65
CA ALA A 120 -20.16 25.21 -11.51
C ALA A 120 -19.07 24.71 -12.46
N ILE A 121 -18.10 25.58 -12.78
CA ILE A 121 -16.86 25.21 -13.48
C ILE A 121 -15.69 25.64 -12.60
N ASN A 122 -14.95 24.66 -12.07
CA ASN A 122 -13.75 24.89 -11.27
C ASN A 122 -12.52 24.54 -12.10
N ALA A 123 -11.69 25.54 -12.41
CA ALA A 123 -10.40 25.31 -13.06
C ALA A 123 -9.33 25.07 -11.99
N THR A 124 -8.87 23.83 -11.87
CA THR A 124 -7.74 23.48 -11.00
C THR A 124 -6.46 23.36 -11.80
N GLN A 125 -5.36 23.82 -11.22
CA GLN A 125 -4.02 23.61 -11.76
C GLN A 125 -3.31 22.61 -10.87
N HIS A 126 -2.77 21.55 -11.48
CA HIS A 126 -1.94 20.57 -10.80
C HIS A 126 -0.48 20.74 -11.24
N THR A 127 0.44 20.51 -10.31
CA THR A 127 1.87 20.42 -10.57
C THR A 127 2.35 19.00 -10.31
N THR A 128 3.36 18.54 -11.03
CA THR A 128 3.96 17.24 -10.75
C THR A 128 4.72 17.29 -9.43
N GLU A 129 4.43 16.35 -8.55
CA GLU A 129 5.18 16.17 -7.31
C GLU A 129 6.34 15.19 -7.52
N PRO A 130 7.46 15.34 -6.79
CA PRO A 130 8.52 14.36 -6.82
C PRO A 130 8.03 13.01 -6.25
N PRO A 131 8.66 11.88 -6.62
CA PRO A 131 8.32 10.59 -6.04
C PRO A 131 8.39 10.61 -4.51
N PRO A 132 7.42 9.98 -3.81
CA PRO A 132 7.41 9.97 -2.35
C PRO A 132 8.62 9.22 -1.82
N ARG A 133 9.17 9.70 -0.70
CA ARG A 133 10.23 8.97 0.01
C ARG A 133 9.70 7.65 0.57
N TYR A 134 10.60 6.68 0.71
CA TYR A 134 10.30 5.42 1.35
C TYR A 134 9.97 5.60 2.84
N SER A 135 8.97 4.87 3.31
CA SER A 135 8.83 4.50 4.72
C SER A 135 9.56 3.17 4.95
N GLU A 136 9.65 2.71 6.19
CA GLU A 136 10.16 1.36 6.47
C GLU A 136 9.36 0.30 5.70
N ALA A 137 8.03 0.40 5.70
CA ALA A 137 7.15 -0.55 5.02
C ALA A 137 7.38 -0.55 3.50
N SER A 138 7.45 0.62 2.85
CA SER A 138 7.65 0.67 1.40
C SER A 138 9.09 0.34 1.00
N LEU A 139 10.09 0.56 1.86
CA LEU A 139 11.45 0.07 1.63
C LEU A 139 11.54 -1.45 1.74
N ILE A 140 10.93 -2.06 2.76
CA ILE A 140 10.88 -3.53 2.89
C ILE A 140 10.21 -4.16 1.68
N LYS A 141 9.08 -3.61 1.24
CA LYS A 141 8.39 -4.04 0.02
C LYS A 141 9.32 -3.95 -1.19
N LYS A 142 10.07 -2.85 -1.33
CA LYS A 142 11.01 -2.69 -2.44
C LYS A 142 12.18 -3.68 -2.39
N LEU A 143 12.71 -3.96 -1.20
CA LEU A 143 13.75 -4.96 -1.00
C LEU A 143 13.26 -6.36 -1.36
N GLU A 144 12.03 -6.72 -0.99
CA GLU A 144 11.39 -7.99 -1.37
C GLU A 144 11.21 -8.11 -2.89
N GLU A 145 10.71 -7.06 -3.55
CA GLU A 145 10.55 -7.01 -5.02
C GLU A 145 11.89 -7.21 -5.75
N LEU A 146 12.96 -6.61 -5.22
CA LEU A 146 14.31 -6.75 -5.76
C LEU A 146 14.99 -8.06 -5.35
N GLY A 147 14.39 -8.87 -4.47
CA GLY A 147 14.99 -10.10 -3.94
C GLY A 147 16.13 -9.88 -2.94
N ILE A 148 16.35 -8.64 -2.50
CA ILE A 148 17.43 -8.27 -1.59
C ILE A 148 16.95 -8.45 -0.14
N GLY A 149 17.68 -9.24 0.63
CA GLY A 149 17.30 -9.59 2.00
C GLY A 149 16.17 -10.64 2.07
N ARG A 150 15.83 -11.02 3.29
CA ARG A 150 14.84 -12.06 3.63
C ARG A 150 13.99 -11.59 4.82
N PRO A 151 12.86 -12.24 5.13
CA PRO A 151 12.04 -11.89 6.30
C PRO A 151 12.82 -11.76 7.62
N SER A 152 13.88 -12.56 7.79
CA SER A 152 14.77 -12.53 8.95
C SER A 152 15.74 -11.33 8.98
N THR A 153 15.95 -10.64 7.84
CA THR A 153 16.98 -9.60 7.71
C THR A 153 16.43 -8.19 7.55
N TYR A 154 15.17 -8.01 7.17
CA TYR A 154 14.60 -6.68 6.86
C TYR A 154 14.75 -5.68 8.00
N THR A 155 14.34 -6.05 9.21
CA THR A 155 14.46 -5.19 10.41
C THR A 155 15.93 -4.91 10.73
N ALA A 156 16.82 -5.89 10.58
CA ALA A 156 18.24 -5.72 10.85
C ALA A 156 18.93 -4.79 9.84
N ILE A 157 18.54 -4.85 8.56
CA ILE A 157 19.02 -3.94 7.52
C ILE A 157 18.64 -2.50 7.86
N LEU A 158 17.35 -2.24 8.11
CA LEU A 158 16.87 -0.91 8.46
C LEU A 158 17.59 -0.34 9.68
N LYS A 159 17.65 -1.14 10.75
CA LYS A 159 18.35 -0.76 11.98
C LYS A 159 19.83 -0.46 11.74
N THR A 160 20.52 -1.25 10.92
CA THR A 160 21.93 -1.00 10.61
C THR A 160 22.13 0.31 9.83
N LEU A 161 21.19 0.66 8.94
CA LEU A 161 21.24 1.91 8.19
C LEU A 161 21.04 3.13 9.11
N GLU A 162 20.16 3.01 10.09
CA GLU A 162 19.91 4.04 11.11
C GLU A 162 21.07 4.14 12.11
N ASP A 163 21.48 3.04 12.74
CA ASP A 163 22.56 2.97 13.75
C ASP A 163 23.91 3.49 13.21
N ARG A 164 24.12 3.47 11.88
CA ARG A 164 25.33 3.96 11.22
C ARG A 164 25.22 5.37 10.67
N ASP A 165 24.10 6.05 10.90
CA ASP A 165 23.78 7.40 10.38
C ASP A 165 23.83 7.47 8.85
N TYR A 166 23.42 6.40 8.15
CA TYR A 166 23.25 6.46 6.69
C TYR A 166 21.89 7.00 6.30
N VAL A 167 20.87 6.72 7.11
CA VAL A 167 19.52 7.26 6.97
C VAL A 167 19.03 7.78 8.32
N THR A 168 18.01 8.63 8.29
CA THR A 168 17.26 9.05 9.49
C THR A 168 15.77 8.95 9.22
N LEU A 169 14.99 8.67 10.25
CA LEU A 169 13.54 8.65 10.18
C LEU A 169 12.97 10.02 10.56
N ASP A 170 12.36 10.71 9.60
CA ASP A 170 11.60 11.95 9.85
C ASP A 170 10.17 11.76 9.34
N LYS A 171 9.18 12.01 10.21
CA LYS A 171 7.75 11.81 9.91
C LYS A 171 7.45 10.49 9.19
N ARG A 172 8.02 9.38 9.68
CA ARG A 172 7.90 8.02 9.10
C ARG A 172 8.48 7.85 7.68
N LYS A 173 9.25 8.82 7.20
CA LYS A 173 9.98 8.76 5.93
C LYS A 173 11.46 8.62 6.20
N LEU A 174 12.15 7.82 5.39
CA LEU A 174 13.58 7.61 5.44
C LEU A 174 14.29 8.67 4.61
N LEU A 175 15.15 9.47 5.25
CA LEU A 175 15.96 10.48 4.59
C LEU A 175 17.43 10.06 4.57
N PRO A 176 18.09 10.07 3.41
CA PRO A 176 19.50 9.75 3.32
C PRO A 176 20.36 10.88 3.91
N GLN A 177 21.19 10.54 4.89
CA GLN A 177 22.16 11.44 5.50
C GLN A 177 23.33 11.71 4.54
N ALA A 178 24.10 12.76 4.81
CA ALA A 178 25.26 13.11 3.98
C ALA A 178 26.28 11.97 3.89
N LYS A 179 26.52 11.28 5.01
CA LYS A 179 27.40 10.11 5.11
C LYS A 179 26.93 8.95 4.23
N GLY A 180 25.62 8.65 4.25
CA GLY A 180 25.02 7.63 3.39
C GLY A 180 25.19 7.94 1.92
N ARG A 181 24.89 9.19 1.51
CA ARG A 181 25.04 9.64 0.12
C ARG A 181 26.48 9.56 -0.37
N LEU A 182 27.44 9.98 0.45
CA LEU A 182 28.86 9.95 0.10
C LEU A 182 29.37 8.50 -0.04
N LEU A 183 28.95 7.61 0.87
CA LEU A 183 29.28 6.19 0.77
C LEU A 183 28.68 5.55 -0.48
N SER A 184 27.39 5.78 -0.76
CA SER A 184 26.74 5.26 -1.97
C SER A 184 27.45 5.72 -3.24
N ALA A 185 27.73 7.03 -3.36
CA ALA A 185 28.44 7.57 -4.52
C ALA A 185 29.86 6.98 -4.67
N PHE A 186 30.57 6.75 -3.57
CA PHE A 186 31.87 6.08 -3.58
C PHE A 186 31.76 4.63 -4.05
N LEU A 187 30.80 3.86 -3.52
CA LEU A 187 30.62 2.46 -3.93
C LEU A 187 30.17 2.33 -5.38
N GLU A 188 29.27 3.20 -5.86
CA GLU A 188 28.87 3.24 -7.27
C GLU A 188 30.05 3.56 -8.20
N SER A 189 30.93 4.48 -7.80
CA SER A 189 32.06 4.90 -8.64
C SER A 189 33.20 3.88 -8.73
N PHE A 190 33.40 3.05 -7.70
CA PHE A 190 34.58 2.17 -7.59
C PHE A 190 34.25 0.68 -7.48
N PHE A 191 33.01 0.33 -7.13
CA PHE A 191 32.58 -1.03 -6.79
C PHE A 191 31.20 -1.37 -7.36
N GLU A 192 30.85 -0.82 -8.54
CA GLU A 192 29.55 -0.96 -9.21
C GLU A 192 28.98 -2.39 -9.13
N ARG A 193 29.80 -3.39 -9.51
CA ARG A 193 29.44 -4.81 -9.47
C ARG A 193 28.95 -5.32 -8.10
N TYR A 194 29.41 -4.74 -7.00
CA TYR A 194 29.06 -5.17 -5.63
C TYR A 194 27.84 -4.45 -5.06
N VAL A 195 27.37 -3.38 -5.71
CA VAL A 195 26.21 -2.60 -5.28
C VAL A 195 25.04 -2.67 -6.26
N GLU A 196 25.22 -3.33 -7.40
CA GLU A 196 24.12 -3.70 -8.30
C GLU A 196 23.10 -4.61 -7.60
N TYR A 197 21.82 -4.32 -7.84
CA TYR A 197 20.72 -5.07 -7.26
C TYR A 197 20.76 -6.55 -7.66
N ASP A 198 21.09 -6.83 -8.93
CA ASP A 198 21.13 -8.18 -9.50
C ASP A 198 22.25 -9.05 -8.91
N PHE A 199 23.34 -8.44 -8.42
CA PHE A 199 24.40 -9.17 -7.72
C PHE A 199 23.99 -9.55 -6.29
N THR A 200 23.06 -8.80 -5.70
CA THR A 200 22.67 -8.93 -4.28
C THR A 200 21.43 -9.81 -4.06
N ALA A 201 20.59 -9.96 -5.09
CA ALA A 201 19.30 -10.68 -5.06
C ALA A 201 19.43 -12.22 -5.02
#